data_AF-A0AB38PKP3-F1
#
_entry.id   AF-A0AB38PKP3-F1
#
_cell.length_a   1.000
_cell.length_b   1.000
_cell.length_c   1.000
_cell.angle_alpha   90.00
_cell.angle_beta   90.00
_cell.angle_gamma   90.00
#
_symmetry.space_group_name_H-M   'P 1'
#
loop_
_entity.id
_entity.type
_entity.pdbx_description
1 polymer ?
#
loop_
_entity_poly.entity_id
_entity_poly.type
_entity_poly.pdbx_seq_one_letter_code
_entity_poly.pdbx_strand_id
1 'polypeptide(L)'
;MEEAWSDMLKRSTKDQRQEVGFWIYYDPVKKQYYIGKKRYGIAVKNDGKARGNISLGDKSPSVNGVPITAKVVASFHTHTSFSEIKGMKRPAGPSKADMVNADKNKLPIIVYDYIGEKSQEDGVYYVIGGHSPDADRKIYTYTPKK
;
A
#
# COMPACT_ATOMS: atom_id res chain seq x y z
N MET A 1 -10.04 -1.72 4.56
CA MET A 1 -9.23 -1.08 3.51
C MET A 1 -9.53 0.42 3.42
N GLU A 2 -10.80 0.83 3.24
CA GLU A 2 -11.20 2.26 3.21
C GLU A 2 -10.70 3.07 4.42
N GLU A 3 -10.73 2.51 5.62
CA GLU A 3 -10.23 3.20 6.81
C GLU A 3 -8.73 3.52 6.70
N ALA A 4 -7.92 2.62 6.14
CA ALA A 4 -6.50 2.87 5.91
C ALA A 4 -6.26 3.90 4.81
N TRP A 5 -7.11 3.90 3.78
CA TRP A 5 -7.08 4.94 2.75
C TRP A 5 -7.42 6.32 3.32
N SER A 6 -8.48 6.41 4.13
CA SER A 6 -8.85 7.65 4.82
C SER A 6 -7.74 8.14 5.74
N ASP A 7 -7.07 7.23 6.47
CA ASP A 7 -5.92 7.57 7.31
C ASP A 7 -4.71 8.04 6.48
N MET A 8 -4.45 7.42 5.33
CA MET A 8 -3.42 7.87 4.37
C MET A 8 -3.70 9.28 3.85
N LEU A 9 -4.96 9.59 3.51
CA LEU A 9 -5.36 10.93 3.08
C LEU A 9 -5.19 11.97 4.19
N LYS A 10 -5.61 11.66 5.42
CA LYS A 10 -5.40 12.56 6.59
C LYS A 10 -3.92 12.88 6.84
N ARG A 11 -3.02 11.97 6.42
CA ARG A 11 -1.56 12.10 6.54
C ARG A 11 -0.91 12.70 5.31
N SER A 12 -1.67 12.86 4.24
CA SER A 12 -1.25 13.57 3.03
C SER A 12 -1.56 15.05 3.22
N THR A 13 -0.51 15.81 3.47
CA THR A 13 -0.54 17.25 3.67
C THR A 13 0.16 17.94 2.50
N LYS A 14 0.18 19.27 2.50
CA LYS A 14 0.93 20.06 1.52
C LYS A 14 2.42 19.66 1.46
N ASP A 15 3.04 19.39 2.61
CA ASP A 15 4.49 19.22 2.69
C ASP A 15 4.94 17.76 2.71
N GLN A 16 4.09 16.84 3.17
CA GLN A 16 4.43 15.43 3.32
C GLN A 16 3.28 14.48 2.99
N ARG A 17 3.64 13.21 2.79
CA ARG A 17 2.73 12.09 2.61
C ARG A 17 3.31 10.82 3.24
N GLN A 18 2.45 9.86 3.56
CA GLN A 18 2.85 8.66 4.31
C GLN A 18 1.97 7.48 3.95
N GLU A 19 2.57 6.31 3.73
CA GLU A 19 1.83 5.06 3.48
C GLU A 19 1.23 4.51 4.77
N VAL A 20 0.11 3.80 4.67
CA VAL A 20 -0.55 3.10 5.76
C VAL A 20 -0.71 1.64 5.37
N GLY A 21 -0.39 0.72 6.27
CA GLY A 21 -0.46 -0.70 5.97
C GLY A 21 -0.59 -1.60 7.19
N PHE A 22 -0.78 -2.89 6.93
CA PHE A 22 -0.90 -3.94 7.95
C PHE A 22 -0.74 -5.32 7.33
N TRP A 23 -0.47 -6.31 8.19
CA TRP A 23 -0.55 -7.72 7.83
C TRP A 23 -2.00 -8.19 7.81
N ILE A 24 -2.32 -9.15 6.93
CA ILE A 24 -3.61 -9.83 6.87
C ILE A 24 -3.39 -11.29 7.29
N TYR A 25 -4.30 -11.79 8.12
CA TYR A 25 -4.24 -13.12 8.68
C TYR A 25 -5.49 -13.92 8.35
N TYR A 26 -5.33 -15.24 8.23
CA TYR A 26 -6.44 -16.18 8.19
C TYR A 26 -6.31 -17.15 9.36
N ASP A 27 -7.39 -17.31 10.12
CA ASP A 27 -7.47 -18.31 11.20
C ASP A 27 -8.21 -19.56 10.68
N PRO A 28 -7.50 -20.68 10.52
CA PRO A 28 -8.11 -21.91 10.03
C PRO A 28 -9.03 -22.59 11.04
N VAL A 29 -8.97 -22.22 12.32
CA VAL A 29 -9.85 -22.75 13.38
C VAL A 29 -11.18 -22.02 13.32
N LYS A 30 -11.14 -20.68 13.33
CA LYS A 30 -12.35 -19.83 13.30
C LYS A 30 -12.89 -19.55 11.90
N LYS A 31 -12.16 -19.97 10.86
CA LYS A 31 -12.50 -19.77 9.43
C LYS A 31 -12.71 -18.31 9.06
N GLN A 32 -11.94 -17.39 9.65
CA GLN A 32 -12.11 -15.96 9.41
C GLN A 32 -10.79 -15.21 9.24
N TYR A 33 -10.88 -14.04 8.61
CA TYR A 33 -9.74 -13.15 8.42
C TYR A 33 -9.60 -12.15 9.56
N TYR A 34 -8.37 -11.73 9.84
CA TYR A 34 -8.05 -10.64 10.74
C TYR A 34 -7.14 -9.63 10.06
N ILE A 35 -7.35 -8.37 10.42
CA ILE A 35 -6.44 -7.27 10.11
C ILE A 35 -5.50 -7.11 11.30
N GLY A 36 -4.20 -7.18 11.03
CA GLY A 36 -3.18 -6.91 12.04
C GLY A 36 -3.12 -5.44 12.44
N LYS A 37 -2.34 -5.15 13.47
CA LYS A 37 -2.11 -3.79 13.95
C LYS A 37 -1.61 -2.89 12.81
N LYS A 38 -2.32 -1.78 12.58
CA LYS A 38 -1.98 -0.74 11.59
C LYS A 38 -0.56 -0.19 11.81
N ARG A 39 0.14 0.11 10.72
CA ARG A 39 1.48 0.71 10.67
C ARG A 39 1.50 1.87 9.71
N TYR A 40 2.49 2.73 9.92
CA TYR A 40 2.71 3.93 9.14
C TYR A 40 4.13 3.89 8.57
N GLY A 41 4.24 4.19 7.28
CA GLY A 41 5.52 4.32 6.60
C GLY A 41 6.33 5.51 7.09
N ILE A 42 7.49 5.76 6.49
CA ILE A 42 8.21 7.02 6.75
C ILE A 42 7.42 8.16 6.09
N ALA A 43 7.26 9.27 6.79
CA ALA A 43 6.69 10.48 6.19
C ALA A 43 7.71 11.09 5.22
N VAL A 44 7.32 11.25 3.96
CA VAL A 44 8.20 11.73 2.89
C VAL A 44 7.71 13.05 2.33
N LYS A 45 8.67 13.94 1.99
CA LYS A 45 8.38 15.28 1.48
C LYS A 45 7.76 15.26 0.09
N ASN A 46 6.87 16.21 -0.21
CA ASN A 46 6.25 16.42 -1.53
C ASN A 46 7.17 17.15 -2.52
N ASP A 47 8.44 16.73 -2.60
CA ASP A 47 9.45 17.31 -3.49
C ASP A 47 9.62 16.56 -4.82
N GLY A 48 8.80 15.51 -5.04
CA GLY A 48 8.86 14.63 -6.22
C GLY A 48 10.08 13.70 -6.27
N LYS A 49 11.01 13.78 -5.32
CA LYS A 49 12.24 12.98 -5.27
C LYS A 49 12.12 11.84 -4.26
N ALA A 50 11.52 12.11 -3.10
CA ALA A 50 11.36 11.10 -2.06
C ALA A 50 10.33 10.04 -2.48
N ARG A 51 10.61 8.77 -2.18
CA ARG A 51 9.69 7.65 -2.44
C ARG A 51 9.08 7.18 -1.12
N GLY A 52 7.75 7.04 -1.11
CA GLY A 52 7.05 6.40 0.01
C GLY A 52 7.56 4.98 0.20
N ASN A 53 7.63 4.55 1.46
CA ASN A 53 7.86 3.16 1.82
C ASN A 53 7.25 2.88 3.19
N ILE A 54 6.93 1.62 3.42
CA ILE A 54 6.48 1.11 4.71
C ILE A 54 7.14 -0.23 5.04
N SER A 55 7.55 -0.36 6.29
CA SER A 55 7.84 -1.66 6.90
C SER A 55 6.70 -2.02 7.84
N LEU A 56 6.11 -3.19 7.62
CA LEU A 56 5.05 -3.71 8.49
C LEU A 56 5.61 -4.35 9.77
N GLY A 57 6.93 -4.51 9.86
CA GLY A 57 7.61 -5.13 10.99
C GLY A 57 7.30 -6.61 11.15
N ASP A 58 7.37 -7.10 12.38
CA ASP A 58 7.11 -8.51 12.71
C ASP A 58 5.68 -8.92 12.29
N LYS A 59 5.58 -10.06 11.61
CA LYS A 59 4.34 -10.65 11.11
C LYS A 59 3.68 -11.63 12.08
N SER A 60 4.26 -11.87 13.26
CA SER A 60 3.71 -12.78 14.26
C SER A 60 2.32 -12.33 14.75
N PRO A 61 1.37 -13.27 14.96
CA PRO A 61 0.03 -12.95 15.42
C PRO A 61 -0.02 -12.10 16.71
N SER A 62 0.78 -12.45 17.71
CA SER A 62 0.81 -11.79 19.01
C SER A 62 1.21 -10.31 18.92
N VAL A 63 2.23 -9.98 18.13
CA VAL A 63 2.67 -8.59 17.92
C VAL A 63 1.61 -7.76 17.18
N ASN A 64 0.74 -8.42 16.42
CA ASN A 64 -0.29 -7.79 15.61
C ASN A 64 -1.67 -7.80 16.26
N GLY A 65 -1.79 -8.28 17.50
CA GLY A 65 -3.05 -8.30 18.25
C GLY A 65 -4.09 -9.27 17.68
N VAL A 66 -3.65 -10.30 16.96
CA VAL A 66 -4.52 -11.31 16.37
C VAL A 66 -4.30 -12.68 17.02
N PRO A 67 -5.30 -13.59 17.01
CA PRO A 67 -5.18 -14.88 17.68
C PRO A 67 -3.98 -15.69 17.20
N ILE A 68 -3.30 -16.40 18.12
CA ILE A 68 -2.12 -17.21 17.79
C ILE A 68 -2.39 -18.36 16.81
N THR A 69 -3.65 -18.77 16.68
CA THR A 69 -4.13 -19.74 15.69
C THR A 69 -4.11 -19.18 14.27
N ALA A 70 -4.12 -17.85 14.11
CA ALA A 70 -4.12 -17.18 12.82
C ALA A 70 -2.74 -17.23 12.17
N LYS A 71 -2.72 -17.37 10.85
CA LYS A 71 -1.50 -17.36 10.03
C LYS A 71 -1.53 -16.16 9.12
N VAL A 72 -0.38 -15.49 8.98
CA VAL A 72 -0.23 -14.40 8.01
C VAL A 72 -0.40 -14.98 6.60
N VAL A 73 -1.22 -14.31 5.78
CA VAL A 73 -1.55 -14.74 4.42
C VAL A 73 -1.30 -13.67 3.37
N ALA A 74 -1.23 -12.40 3.75
CA ALA A 74 -0.91 -11.32 2.83
C ALA A 74 -0.38 -10.09 3.59
N SER A 75 0.23 -9.18 2.84
CA SER A 75 0.48 -7.80 3.26
C SER A 75 -0.47 -6.84 2.55
N PHE A 76 -0.79 -5.73 3.21
CA PHE A 76 -1.53 -4.63 2.62
C PHE A 76 -0.85 -3.29 2.90
N HIS A 77 -0.80 -2.42 1.91
CA HIS A 77 -0.54 -0.99 2.12
C HIS A 77 -1.23 -0.11 1.09
N THR A 78 -1.44 1.14 1.46
CA THR A 78 -1.86 2.22 0.55
C THR A 78 -0.62 2.83 -0.08
N HIS A 79 -0.68 3.16 -1.37
CA HIS A 79 0.24 4.14 -1.91
C HIS A 79 -0.19 5.56 -1.54
N THR A 80 0.80 6.43 -1.37
CA THR A 80 0.56 7.83 -0.97
C THR A 80 -0.14 8.62 -2.07
N SER A 81 -0.94 9.62 -1.68
CA SER A 81 -1.45 10.63 -2.60
C SER A 81 -0.32 11.39 -3.30
N PHE A 82 -0.54 11.66 -4.59
CA PHE A 82 0.34 12.48 -5.45
C PHE A 82 -0.28 13.86 -5.75
N SER A 83 -1.39 14.22 -5.11
CA SER A 83 -2.13 15.47 -5.34
C SER A 83 -1.28 16.73 -5.21
N GLU A 84 -0.31 16.74 -4.29
CA GLU A 84 0.53 17.92 -4.03
C GLU A 84 1.82 17.98 -4.89
N ILE A 85 2.11 16.95 -5.70
CA ILE A 85 3.37 16.82 -6.44
C ILE A 85 3.16 17.13 -7.94
N LYS A 86 2.95 18.40 -8.27
CA LYS A 86 2.65 18.81 -9.65
C LYS A 86 3.79 18.52 -10.62
N GLY A 87 3.44 18.13 -11.85
CA GLY A 87 4.41 17.91 -12.94
C GLY A 87 5.19 16.60 -12.86
N MET A 88 4.88 15.74 -11.89
CA MET A 88 5.48 14.40 -11.75
C MET A 88 4.45 13.31 -12.04
N LYS A 89 4.93 12.12 -12.41
CA LYS A 89 4.10 10.92 -12.56
C LYS A 89 4.76 9.71 -11.94
N ARG A 90 3.98 8.74 -11.50
CA ARG A 90 4.44 7.41 -11.08
C ARG A 90 3.54 6.31 -11.63
N PRO A 91 4.05 5.10 -11.88
CA PRO A 91 3.19 3.98 -12.21
C PRO A 91 2.16 3.72 -11.09
N ALA A 92 0.95 3.33 -11.50
CA ALA A 92 -0.10 2.86 -10.61
C ALA A 92 0.07 1.38 -10.26
N GLY A 93 -0.31 0.99 -9.05
CA GLY A 93 -0.21 -0.39 -8.56
C GLY A 93 1.18 -0.74 -8.00
N PRO A 94 1.45 -2.02 -7.73
CA PRO A 94 2.64 -2.46 -6.99
C PRO A 94 3.94 -2.03 -7.65
N SER A 95 4.83 -1.42 -6.87
CA SER A 95 6.16 -1.05 -7.32
C SER A 95 7.07 -2.28 -7.49
N LYS A 96 8.23 -2.08 -8.13
CA LYS A 96 9.27 -3.12 -8.18
C LYS A 96 9.72 -3.56 -6.78
N ALA A 97 9.76 -2.63 -5.82
CA ALA A 97 10.13 -2.95 -4.44
C ALA A 97 9.06 -3.82 -3.76
N ASP A 98 7.78 -3.56 -4.01
CA ASP A 98 6.67 -4.35 -3.51
C ASP A 98 6.71 -5.79 -4.02
N MET A 99 6.94 -5.96 -5.32
CA MET A 99 7.07 -7.28 -5.95
C MET A 99 8.26 -8.07 -5.37
N VAL A 100 9.42 -7.42 -5.21
CA VAL A 100 10.60 -8.03 -4.58
C VAL A 100 10.31 -8.43 -3.13
N ASN A 101 9.59 -7.58 -2.38
CA ASN A 101 9.22 -7.85 -1.00
C ASN A 101 8.26 -9.04 -0.88
N ALA A 102 7.25 -9.11 -1.76
CA ALA A 102 6.33 -10.23 -1.85
C ALA A 102 7.06 -11.54 -2.17
N ASP A 103 7.93 -11.53 -3.19
CA ASP A 103 8.74 -12.68 -3.59
C ASP A 103 9.64 -13.18 -2.45
N LYS A 104 10.32 -12.26 -1.77
CA LYS A 104 11.20 -12.56 -0.62
C LYS A 104 10.43 -13.20 0.53
N ASN A 105 9.24 -12.69 0.85
CA ASN A 105 8.44 -13.19 1.96
C ASN A 105 7.56 -14.39 1.62
N LYS A 106 7.46 -14.74 0.32
CA LYS A 106 6.53 -15.73 -0.21
C LYS A 106 5.09 -15.46 0.25
N LEU A 107 4.73 -14.18 0.28
CA LEU A 107 3.41 -13.69 0.65
C LEU A 107 2.89 -12.73 -0.42
N PRO A 108 1.62 -12.84 -0.85
CA PRO A 108 1.02 -11.84 -1.71
C PRO A 108 0.98 -10.47 -1.04
N ILE A 109 1.03 -9.44 -1.89
CA ILE A 109 0.87 -8.04 -1.50
C ILE A 109 -0.36 -7.45 -2.17
N ILE A 110 -1.13 -6.72 -1.37
CA ILE A 110 -2.33 -6.01 -1.77
C ILE A 110 -2.02 -4.51 -1.65
N VAL A 111 -2.03 -3.81 -2.78
CA VAL A 111 -1.77 -2.37 -2.82
C VAL A 111 -3.08 -1.65 -3.11
N TYR A 112 -3.48 -0.73 -2.24
CA TYR A 112 -4.56 0.20 -2.55
C TYR A 112 -3.96 1.46 -3.17
N ASP A 113 -4.30 1.72 -4.43
CA ASP A 113 -3.73 2.82 -5.19
C ASP A 113 -4.79 3.48 -6.09
N TYR A 114 -4.48 4.69 -6.55
CA TYR A 114 -5.20 5.35 -7.63
C TYR A 114 -5.10 4.55 -8.92
N ILE A 115 -6.14 4.59 -9.74
CA ILE A 115 -6.16 3.89 -11.03
C ILE A 115 -5.15 4.50 -11.99
N GLY A 116 -5.04 5.84 -11.98
CA GLY A 116 -4.21 6.60 -12.90
C GLY A 116 -4.76 6.64 -14.32
N GLU A 117 -3.99 7.24 -15.22
CA GLU A 117 -4.31 7.39 -16.63
C GLU A 117 -3.41 6.48 -17.48
N LYS A 118 -4.00 5.83 -18.49
CA LYS A 118 -3.24 4.95 -19.39
C LYS A 118 -2.40 5.80 -20.35
N SER A 119 -1.08 5.66 -20.26
CA SER A 119 -0.14 6.26 -21.21
C SER A 119 -0.24 5.58 -22.57
N GLN A 120 -0.31 6.39 -23.63
CA GLN A 120 -0.35 5.89 -25.00
C GLN A 120 1.03 5.42 -25.50
N GLU A 121 2.11 5.85 -24.86
CA GLU A 121 3.49 5.55 -25.27
C GLU A 121 3.90 4.12 -24.89
N ASP A 122 3.53 3.67 -23.70
CA ASP A 122 3.98 2.41 -23.10
C ASP A 122 2.82 1.54 -22.56
N GLY A 123 1.57 2.02 -22.64
CA GLY A 123 0.38 1.31 -22.16
C GLY A 123 0.27 1.23 -20.64
N VAL A 124 1.19 1.84 -19.88
CA VAL A 124 1.23 1.81 -18.42
C VAL A 124 0.24 2.84 -17.84
N TYR A 125 -0.41 2.47 -16.74
CA TYR A 125 -1.25 3.42 -16.00
C TYR A 125 -0.38 4.25 -15.06
N TYR A 126 -0.48 5.58 -15.14
CA TYR A 126 0.28 6.52 -14.33
C TYR A 126 -0.63 7.36 -13.45
N VAL A 127 -0.27 7.47 -12.18
CA VAL A 127 -0.83 8.50 -11.28
C VAL A 127 -0.09 9.80 -11.57
N ILE A 128 -0.81 10.77 -12.14
CA ILE A 128 -0.28 12.10 -12.47
C ILE A 128 -0.44 13.00 -11.26
N GLY A 129 0.65 13.64 -10.83
CA GLY A 129 0.62 14.52 -9.67
C GLY A 129 -0.14 15.81 -9.93
N GLY A 130 -0.83 16.31 -8.92
CA GLY A 130 -1.89 17.31 -9.09
C GLY A 130 -3.30 16.72 -9.20
N HIS A 131 -3.46 15.39 -9.18
CA HIS A 131 -4.77 14.74 -9.22
C HIS A 131 -5.63 15.07 -7.99
N SER A 132 -6.95 14.94 -8.14
CA SER A 132 -7.88 15.04 -7.00
C SER A 132 -7.59 13.94 -5.97
N PRO A 133 -7.57 14.23 -4.66
CA PRO A 133 -7.50 13.21 -3.61
C PRO A 133 -8.61 12.15 -3.71
N ASP A 134 -9.76 12.52 -4.28
CA ASP A 134 -10.94 11.67 -4.47
C ASP A 134 -10.95 10.93 -5.83
N ALA A 135 -9.87 11.03 -6.62
CA ALA A 135 -9.75 10.31 -7.87
C ALA A 135 -9.95 8.79 -7.68
N ASP A 136 -10.41 8.15 -8.75
CA ASP A 136 -10.73 6.72 -8.72
C ASP A 136 -9.53 5.88 -8.27
N ARG A 137 -9.84 4.88 -7.46
CA ARG A 137 -8.89 4.01 -6.78
C ARG A 137 -9.35 2.58 -6.84
N LYS A 138 -8.40 1.64 -6.80
CA LYS A 138 -8.70 0.21 -6.74
C LYS A 138 -7.63 -0.56 -6.02
N ILE A 139 -8.00 -1.78 -5.65
CA ILE A 139 -7.06 -2.76 -5.14
C ILE A 139 -6.29 -3.37 -6.30
N TYR A 140 -4.98 -3.37 -6.18
CA TYR A 140 -4.07 -4.14 -6.99
C TYR A 140 -3.49 -5.28 -6.16
N THR A 141 -3.25 -6.42 -6.79
CA THR A 141 -2.64 -7.57 -6.13
C THR A 141 -1.43 -8.03 -6.90
N TYR A 142 -0.42 -8.49 -6.16
CA TYR A 142 0.71 -9.21 -6.73
C TYR A 142 0.90 -10.51 -5.96
N THR A 143 0.94 -11.60 -6.71
CA THR A 143 1.20 -12.95 -6.20
C THR A 143 2.68 -13.25 -6.38
N PRO A 144 3.40 -13.67 -5.32
CA PRO A 144 4.82 -13.93 -5.39
C PRO A 144 5.13 -15.07 -6.35
N LYS A 145 6.27 -14.97 -7.03
CA LYS A 145 6.82 -16.05 -7.84
C LYS A 145 7.20 -17.23 -6.94
N LYS A 146 6.91 -18.42 -7.45
CA LYS A 146 7.31 -19.69 -6.81
C LYS A 146 8.81 -19.74 -6.60
#